data_AF-A0AAD4IC50-F1
#
_entry.id   AF-A0AAD4IC50-F1
#
_cell.length_a   1.000
_cell.length_b   1.000
_cell.length_c   1.000
_cell.angle_alpha   90.00
_cell.angle_beta   90.00
_cell.angle_gamma   90.00
#
_symmetry.space_group_name_H-M   'P 1'
#
loop_
_entity.id
_entity.type
_entity.pdbx_description
1 polymer ?
#
loop_
_entity_poly.entity_id
_entity_poly.type
_entity_poly.pdbx_seq_one_letter_code
_entity_poly.pdbx_strand_id
1 'polypeptide(L)'
;MGACTEDYRDMYTTAPCGIFAAGLPGNQMSVLAALPDYTVPIGERTYFSRVTERNETLPITIGVVAAAGCDHVLMDLVTELADAGIISGEGKTGSSIYWGEHSG
;
A
#
# COMPACT_ATOMS: atom_id res chain seq x y z
N MET A 1 10.58 9.07 6.26
CA MET A 1 10.03 7.93 5.51
C MET A 1 10.29 8.12 4.03
N GLY A 2 10.77 7.08 3.35
CA GLY A 2 10.87 7.01 1.89
C GLY A 2 10.05 5.82 1.37
N ALA A 3 9.81 5.73 0.07
CA ALA A 3 9.20 4.53 -0.49
C ALA A 3 10.09 3.31 -0.20
N CYS A 4 9.48 2.18 0.16
CA CYS A 4 10.16 0.90 0.45
C CYS A 4 11.04 0.87 1.72
N THR A 5 10.82 1.76 2.69
CA THR A 5 11.37 1.63 4.06
C THR A 5 10.26 1.24 5.03
N GLU A 6 10.61 0.39 5.98
CA GLU A 6 9.78 0.07 7.13
C GLU A 6 9.53 1.35 7.97
N ASP A 7 8.25 1.60 8.25
CA ASP A 7 7.81 2.74 9.05
C ASP A 7 7.62 2.30 10.50
N TYR A 8 8.60 2.62 11.34
CA TYR A 8 8.52 2.35 12.76
C TYR A 8 7.81 3.49 13.49
N ARG A 9 6.87 3.13 14.38
CA ARG A 9 6.06 4.09 15.14
C ARG A 9 6.89 5.04 16.02
N ASP A 10 8.09 4.66 16.43
CA ASP A 10 9.01 5.47 17.22
C ASP A 10 9.92 6.39 16.37
N MET A 11 9.79 6.35 15.04
CA MET A 11 10.54 7.24 14.16
C MET A 11 9.82 8.59 13.99
N TYR A 12 10.45 9.66 14.48
CA TYR A 12 9.98 11.02 14.24
C TYR A 12 10.35 11.48 12.82
N THR A 13 9.37 11.99 12.08
CA THR A 13 9.61 12.57 10.75
C THR A 13 10.26 13.95 10.87
N THR A 14 11.10 14.29 9.89
CA THR A 14 11.67 15.62 9.73
C THR A 14 10.56 16.66 9.55
N ALA A 15 10.86 17.91 9.93
CA ALA A 15 9.97 19.03 9.80
C ALA A 15 9.39 19.14 8.37
N PRO A 16 8.09 19.46 8.26
CA PRO A 16 7.44 19.54 6.97
C PRO A 16 8.00 20.64 6.03
N CYS A 17 8.24 20.35 4.73
CA CYS A 17 8.46 21.34 3.67
C CYS A 17 7.17 21.81 2.93
N GLY A 18 7.06 23.10 2.60
CA GLY A 18 5.79 23.79 2.33
C GLY A 18 4.83 23.25 1.24
N ILE A 19 5.27 22.47 0.25
CA ILE A 19 4.38 22.02 -0.86
C ILE A 19 3.94 20.55 -0.77
N PHE A 20 4.63 19.72 0.04
CA PHE A 20 4.27 18.32 0.31
C PHE A 20 4.15 18.01 1.80
N ALA A 21 4.08 19.05 2.62
CA ALA A 21 4.20 18.89 4.05
C ALA A 21 3.38 19.90 4.86
N ALA A 22 2.22 20.34 4.38
CA ALA A 22 1.21 20.87 5.31
C ALA A 22 0.60 19.74 6.19
N GLY A 23 1.37 18.73 6.59
CA GLY A 23 0.88 17.51 7.24
C GLY A 23 -0.03 16.64 6.34
N LEU A 24 -0.08 16.93 5.05
CA LEU A 24 -0.98 16.33 4.07
C LEU A 24 -0.15 15.55 3.03
N PRO A 25 0.30 14.34 3.37
CA PRO A 25 0.96 13.46 2.41
C PRO A 25 0.03 13.15 1.22
N GLY A 26 0.61 12.78 0.08
CA GLY A 26 -0.12 12.62 -1.18
C GLY A 26 -1.32 11.66 -1.10
N ASN A 27 -1.29 10.68 -0.20
CA ASN A 27 -2.40 9.76 0.07
C ASN A 27 -3.62 10.42 0.75
N GLN A 28 -3.51 11.66 1.26
CA GLN A 28 -4.65 12.41 1.77
C GLN A 28 -5.35 13.26 0.71
N MET A 29 -4.76 13.44 -0.47
CA MET A 29 -5.34 14.30 -1.52
C MET A 29 -6.74 13.84 -1.93
N SER A 30 -6.97 12.53 -2.06
CA SER A 30 -8.27 11.99 -2.46
C SER A 30 -9.35 12.30 -1.43
N VAL A 31 -9.03 12.19 -0.14
CA VAL A 31 -9.94 12.51 0.96
C VAL A 31 -10.33 13.98 0.95
N LEU A 32 -9.35 14.88 0.76
CA LEU A 32 -9.59 16.32 0.71
C LEU A 32 -10.42 16.74 -0.51
N ALA A 33 -10.20 16.07 -1.64
CA ALA A 33 -10.86 16.36 -2.91
C ALA A 33 -12.20 15.61 -3.07
N ALA A 34 -12.59 14.79 -2.09
CA ALA A 34 -13.76 13.90 -2.15
C ALA A 34 -13.74 13.01 -3.41
N LEU A 35 -12.57 12.46 -3.74
CA LEU A 35 -12.34 11.57 -4.86
C LEU A 35 -12.28 10.10 -4.40
N PRO A 36 -12.66 9.15 -5.27
CA PRO A 36 -12.49 7.73 -5.00
C PRO A 36 -11.02 7.30 -5.05
N ASP A 37 -10.59 6.50 -4.06
CA ASP A 37 -9.22 5.98 -3.89
C ASP A 37 -9.23 4.50 -3.50
N TYR A 38 -8.57 3.64 -4.27
CA TYR A 38 -8.48 2.20 -4.04
C TYR A 38 -7.03 1.82 -3.75
N THR A 39 -6.80 1.15 -2.62
CA THR A 39 -5.49 0.56 -2.26
C THR A 39 -5.47 -0.91 -2.63
N VAL A 40 -4.56 -1.29 -3.52
CA VAL A 40 -4.45 -2.65 -4.05
C VAL A 40 -3.09 -3.24 -3.69
N PRO A 41 -3.03 -4.45 -3.09
CA PRO A 41 -1.77 -5.15 -2.84
C PRO A 41 -1.20 -5.69 -4.15
N ILE A 42 0.08 -5.43 -4.39
CA ILE A 42 0.80 -5.90 -5.60
C ILE A 42 1.93 -6.87 -5.25
N GLY A 43 2.24 -7.03 -3.97
CA GLY A 43 3.38 -7.84 -3.54
C GLY A 43 3.64 -7.71 -2.05
N GLU A 44 4.72 -8.34 -1.63
CA GLU A 44 5.23 -8.24 -0.27
C GLU A 44 6.75 -8.25 -0.27
N ARG A 45 7.34 -7.73 0.80
CA ARG A 45 8.78 -7.72 1.02
C ARG A 45 9.09 -8.18 2.42
N THR A 46 10.10 -9.05 2.54
CA THR A 46 10.68 -9.41 3.82
C THR A 46 11.66 -8.32 4.29
N TYR A 47 11.61 -7.98 5.57
CA TYR A 47 12.54 -7.10 6.25
C TYR A 47 12.93 -7.68 7.60
N PHE A 48 14.10 -7.28 8.12
CA PHE A 48 14.50 -7.66 9.47
C PHE A 48 13.92 -6.67 10.48
N SER A 49 13.01 -7.14 11.34
CA SER A 49 12.38 -6.31 12.36
C SER A 49 13.32 -6.10 13.54
N ARG A 50 13.61 -4.83 13.85
CA ARG A 50 14.38 -4.44 15.04
C ARG A 50 13.63 -4.65 16.35
N VAL A 51 12.31 -4.81 16.29
CA VAL A 51 11.44 -4.96 17.48
C VAL A 51 11.28 -6.43 17.85
N THR A 52 11.10 -7.31 16.86
CA THR A 52 10.89 -8.75 17.08
C THR A 52 12.13 -9.60 16.82
N GLU A 53 13.24 -8.98 16.38
CA GLU A 53 14.54 -9.61 16.10
C GLU A 53 14.47 -10.79 15.12
N ARG A 54 13.52 -10.73 14.18
CA ARG A 54 13.31 -11.76 13.16
C ARG A 54 12.91 -11.14 11.83
N ASN A 55 12.99 -11.94 10.77
CA ASN A 55 12.45 -11.57 9.47
C ASN A 55 10.92 -11.56 9.51
N GLU A 56 10.33 -10.44 9.11
CA GLU A 56 8.90 -10.24 8.98
C GLU A 56 8.56 -9.75 7.57
N THR A 57 7.29 -9.86 7.18
CA THR A 57 6.82 -9.57 5.83
C THR A 57 5.91 -8.35 5.84
N LEU A 58 6.15 -7.40 4.95
CA LEU A 58 5.33 -6.20 4.76
C LEU A 58 4.65 -6.24 3.39
N PRO A 59 3.34 -5.96 3.32
CA PRO A 59 2.67 -5.80 2.04
C PRO A 59 3.16 -4.54 1.33
N ILE A 60 3.30 -4.65 0.00
CA ILE A 60 3.53 -3.54 -0.91
C ILE A 60 2.22 -3.30 -1.65
N THR A 61 1.71 -2.08 -1.55
CA THR A 61 0.45 -1.67 -2.13
C THR A 61 0.63 -0.45 -3.03
N ILE A 62 -0.27 -0.29 -4.00
CA ILE A 62 -0.43 0.94 -4.76
C ILE A 62 -1.79 1.56 -4.44
N GLY A 63 -1.83 2.88 -4.32
CA GLY A 63 -3.07 3.66 -4.24
C GLY A 63 -3.40 4.24 -5.61
N VAL A 64 -4.63 4.05 -6.07
CA VAL A 64 -5.10 4.55 -7.38
C VAL A 64 -6.33 5.42 -7.15
N VAL A 65 -6.26 6.65 -7.64
CA VAL A 65 -7.32 7.66 -7.50
C VAL A 65 -8.00 7.89 -8.85
N ALA A 66 -9.32 8.02 -8.86
CA ALA A 66 -10.10 8.41 -10.04
C ALA A 66 -10.86 9.72 -9.80
N ALA A 67 -11.46 10.27 -10.86
CA ALA A 67 -12.34 11.44 -10.74
C ALA A 67 -13.65 11.08 -10.01
N ALA A 68 -14.31 12.07 -9.43
CA ALA A 68 -15.58 11.87 -8.74
C ALA A 68 -16.63 11.23 -9.68
N GLY A 69 -17.31 10.19 -9.19
CA GLY A 69 -18.31 9.44 -9.96
C GLY A 69 -17.73 8.39 -10.92
N CYS A 70 -16.42 8.15 -10.89
CA CYS A 70 -15.74 7.15 -11.74
C CYS A 70 -15.30 5.89 -10.97
N ASP A 71 -15.94 5.56 -9.84
CA ASP A 71 -15.62 4.40 -9.00
C ASP A 71 -15.61 3.08 -9.78
N HIS A 72 -16.50 2.94 -10.78
CA HIS A 72 -16.57 1.76 -11.64
C HIS A 72 -15.27 1.52 -12.40
N VAL A 73 -14.59 2.58 -12.86
CA VAL A 73 -13.31 2.45 -13.58
C VAL A 73 -12.22 1.85 -12.69
N LEU A 74 -12.24 2.17 -11.38
CA LEU A 74 -11.32 1.58 -10.42
C LEU A 74 -11.65 0.10 -10.17
N MET A 75 -12.93 -0.25 -10.07
CA MET A 75 -13.36 -1.65 -9.93
C MET A 75 -12.98 -2.49 -11.16
N ASP A 76 -13.19 -1.95 -12.36
CA ASP A 76 -12.85 -2.62 -13.61
C ASP A 76 -11.34 -2.84 -13.70
N LEU A 77 -10.54 -1.81 -13.39
CA LEU A 77 -9.08 -1.93 -13.33
C LEU A 77 -8.64 -3.04 -12.36
N VAL A 78 -9.20 -3.07 -11.14
CA VAL A 78 -8.85 -4.11 -10.15
C VAL A 78 -9.24 -5.50 -10.66
N THR A 79 -10.40 -5.63 -11.29
CA THR A 79 -10.87 -6.90 -11.85
C THR A 79 -9.96 -7.38 -12.98
N GLU A 80 -9.61 -6.50 -13.92
CA GLU A 80 -8.70 -6.81 -15.02
C GLU A 80 -7.29 -7.18 -14.53
N LEU A 81 -6.78 -6.51 -13.50
CA LEU A 81 -5.49 -6.84 -12.89
C LEU A 81 -5.52 -8.22 -12.22
N ALA A 82 -6.64 -8.60 -11.60
CA ALA A 82 -6.81 -9.92 -10.99
C ALA A 82 -6.92 -11.01 -12.06
N ASP A 83 -7.71 -10.77 -13.11
CA ASP A 83 -7.87 -11.70 -14.24
C ASP A 83 -6.56 -11.90 -15.00
N ALA A 84 -5.74 -10.86 -15.11
CA ALA A 84 -4.39 -10.93 -15.67
C ALA A 84 -3.37 -11.64 -14.74
N GLY A 85 -3.74 -11.97 -13.50
CA GLY A 85 -2.86 -12.56 -12.50
C GLY A 85 -1.76 -11.62 -12.00
N ILE A 86 -1.94 -10.30 -12.18
CA ILE A 86 -0.98 -9.28 -11.74
C ILE A 86 -1.13 -9.03 -10.23
N ILE A 87 -2.36 -9.03 -9.73
CA ILE A 87 -2.66 -8.95 -8.32
C ILE A 87 -3.28 -10.28 -7.86
N SER A 88 -2.96 -10.70 -6.64
CA SER A 88 -3.56 -11.91 -6.09
C SER A 88 -5.06 -11.67 -5.85
N GLY A 89 -5.92 -12.43 -6.53
CA GLY A 89 -7.36 -12.45 -6.28
C GLY A 89 -7.73 -13.02 -4.90
N GLU A 90 -6.76 -13.61 -4.19
CA GLU A 90 -6.91 -14.17 -2.86
C GLU A 90 -5.98 -13.43 -1.89
N GLY A 91 -6.55 -12.70 -0.93
CA GLY A 91 -5.83 -12.13 0.20
C GLY A 91 -6.23 -12.85 1.49
N LYS A 92 -5.29 -13.49 2.18
CA LYS A 92 -5.56 -14.02 3.52
C LYS A 92 -5.07 -13.03 4.58
N THR A 93 -5.94 -12.73 5.55
CA THR A 93 -5.60 -11.87 6.70
C THR A 93 -4.50 -12.54 7.54
N GLY A 94 -3.37 -11.87 7.75
CA GLY A 94 -2.27 -12.41 8.54
C GLY A 94 -0.90 -11.91 8.11
N SER A 95 0.10 -12.78 8.23
CA SER A 95 1.53 -12.45 8.10
C SER A 95 2.04 -12.29 6.66
N SER A 96 1.26 -12.71 5.65
CA SER A 96 1.65 -12.67 4.23
C SER A 96 0.39 -12.56 3.36
N ILE A 97 0.53 -11.94 2.19
CA ILE A 97 -0.53 -11.86 1.18
C ILE A 97 -0.64 -13.13 0.33
N TYR A 98 0.39 -13.99 0.33
CA TYR A 98 0.45 -15.21 -0.47
C TYR A 98 0.25 -16.46 0.39
N TRP A 99 -0.34 -17.51 -0.19
CA TRP A 99 -0.49 -18.81 0.46
C TRP A 99 0.76 -19.67 0.26
N GLY A 100 1.40 -20.09 1.35
CA GLY A 100 2.00 -21.43 1.44
C GLY A 100 3.06 -21.86 0.43
N GLU A 101 3.85 -20.96 -0.18
CA GLU A 101 5.01 -21.36 -0.99
C GLU A 101 6.07 -20.25 -1.07
N HIS A 102 6.99 -20.23 -0.10
CA HIS A 102 8.35 -19.70 -0.26
C HIS A 102 9.28 -20.47 0.69
N SER A 103 9.40 -21.77 0.46
CA SER A 103 10.55 -22.57 0.85
C SER A 103 11.27 -23.00 -0.43
N GLY A 104 12.27 -22.22 -0.82
CA GLY A 104 13.16 -22.46 -1.95
C GLY A 104 14.27 -21.44 -1.95
#